data_AF-A0A1R1Y8L6-F1
#
_entry.id   AF-A0A1R1Y8L6-F1
#
_cell.length_a   1.000
_cell.length_b   1.000
_cell.length_c   1.000
_cell.angle_alpha   90.00
_cell.angle_beta   90.00
_cell.angle_gamma   90.00
#
_symmetry.space_group_name_H-M   'P 1'
#
loop_
_entity.id
_entity.type
_entity.pdbx_description
1 polymer ?
#
loop_
_entity_poly.entity_id
_entity_poly.type
_entity_poly.pdbx_seq_one_letter_code
_entity_poly.pdbx_strand_id
1 'polypeptide(L)'
;MGSDRKVGMSWVQFKDEGHGAVEAMEIVSKHLVGTYYTIQEDFRNRVTYYIFHKVSDAEKLIKNFICRQGIKIEFYQTVKFEEDITIINIPNFKDVDIITMIEIIKSQLEN
;
A
#
# COMPACT_ATOMS: atom_id res chain seq x y z
N MET A 1 3.90 2.44 9.21
CA MET A 1 3.30 3.73 8.82
C MET A 1 3.36 3.86 7.31
N GLY A 2 2.27 4.31 6.69
CA GLY A 2 2.20 4.48 5.25
C GLY A 2 3.05 5.65 4.73
N SER A 3 3.15 5.78 3.43
CA SER A 3 3.86 6.87 2.75
C SER A 3 3.63 6.76 1.25
N ASP A 4 3.43 7.90 0.60
CA ASP A 4 3.34 7.96 -0.87
C ASP A 4 4.62 7.56 -1.58
N ARG A 5 5.71 7.49 -0.84
CA ARG A 5 7.00 7.02 -1.34
C ARG A 5 7.23 5.53 -1.08
N LYS A 6 6.33 4.86 -0.39
CA LYS A 6 6.50 3.46 0.03
C LYS A 6 5.49 2.58 -0.70
N VAL A 7 6.03 1.66 -1.48
CA VAL A 7 5.29 0.68 -2.28
C VAL A 7 5.55 -0.72 -1.73
N GLY A 8 4.50 -1.50 -1.52
CA GLY A 8 4.58 -2.89 -1.08
C GLY A 8 4.42 -3.88 -2.23
N MET A 9 5.17 -4.97 -2.15
CA MET A 9 5.03 -6.17 -2.98
C MET A 9 4.81 -7.35 -2.04
N SER A 10 3.58 -7.88 -2.00
CA SER A 10 3.27 -9.02 -1.15
C SER A 10 3.82 -10.31 -1.73
N TRP A 11 4.44 -11.17 -0.92
CA TRP A 11 5.03 -12.42 -1.39
C TRP A 11 3.99 -13.50 -1.67
N VAL A 12 2.78 -13.37 -1.11
CA VAL A 12 1.69 -14.34 -1.28
C VAL A 12 1.21 -14.46 -2.74
N GLN A 13 1.58 -13.50 -3.59
CA GLN A 13 1.32 -13.55 -5.03
C GLN A 13 2.22 -14.57 -5.76
N PHE A 14 3.29 -15.06 -5.12
CA PHE A 14 4.19 -16.04 -5.69
C PHE A 14 3.93 -17.43 -5.10
N LYS A 15 3.93 -18.47 -5.95
CA LYS A 15 3.65 -19.86 -5.53
C LYS A 15 4.64 -20.41 -4.49
N ASP A 16 5.87 -19.92 -4.55
CA ASP A 16 7.01 -20.25 -3.70
C ASP A 16 7.37 -19.09 -2.76
N GLU A 17 6.43 -18.15 -2.57
CA GLU A 17 6.47 -16.98 -1.69
C GLU A 17 7.83 -16.32 -1.58
N GLY A 18 8.67 -16.73 -0.61
CA GLY A 18 9.99 -16.16 -0.37
C GLY A 18 10.96 -16.32 -1.54
N HIS A 19 11.01 -17.51 -2.17
CA HIS A 19 11.86 -17.71 -3.35
C HIS A 19 11.37 -16.87 -4.54
N GLY A 20 10.06 -16.87 -4.78
CA GLY A 20 9.45 -16.07 -5.83
C GLY A 20 9.60 -14.56 -5.60
N ALA A 21 9.60 -14.12 -4.34
CA ALA A 21 9.84 -12.73 -3.96
C ALA A 21 11.27 -12.28 -4.24
N VAL A 22 12.26 -13.15 -4.00
CA VAL A 22 13.67 -12.85 -4.32
C VAL A 22 13.86 -12.70 -5.84
N GLU A 23 13.30 -13.60 -6.64
CA GLU A 23 13.36 -13.48 -8.11
C GLU A 23 12.61 -12.25 -8.62
N ALA A 24 11.42 -11.98 -8.07
CA ALA A 24 10.64 -10.79 -8.40
C ALA A 24 11.43 -9.51 -8.06
N MET A 25 12.12 -9.49 -6.93
CA MET A 25 12.98 -8.37 -6.53
C MET A 25 14.12 -8.15 -7.52
N GLU A 26 14.74 -9.20 -8.04
CA GLU A 26 15.75 -9.09 -9.09
C GLU A 26 15.16 -8.45 -10.37
N ILE A 27 13.98 -8.90 -10.82
CA ILE A 27 13.29 -8.32 -11.98
C ILE A 27 12.97 -6.85 -11.73
N VAL A 28 12.43 -6.50 -10.57
CA VAL A 28 12.08 -5.12 -10.22
C VAL A 28 13.33 -4.25 -10.19
N SER A 29 14.44 -4.72 -9.62
CA SER A 29 15.69 -3.95 -9.59
C SER A 29 16.19 -3.56 -10.99
N LYS A 30 16.02 -4.44 -11.98
CA LYS A 30 16.38 -4.17 -13.39
C LYS A 30 15.51 -3.09 -14.00
N HIS A 31 14.26 -2.96 -13.56
CA HIS A 31 13.34 -1.90 -14.01
C HIS A 31 13.58 -0.56 -13.29
N LEU A 32 14.21 -0.59 -12.11
CA LEU A 32 14.49 0.59 -11.28
C LEU A 32 15.93 1.10 -11.41
N VAL A 33 16.65 0.71 -12.48
CA VAL A 33 18.02 1.19 -12.72
C VAL A 33 18.02 2.72 -12.85
N GLY A 34 18.89 3.37 -12.07
CA GLY A 34 18.98 4.83 -12.01
C GLY A 34 17.98 5.51 -11.06
N THR A 35 17.13 4.74 -10.39
CA THR A 35 16.22 5.26 -9.35
C THR A 35 16.84 5.10 -7.96
N TYR A 36 16.67 6.11 -7.10
CA TYR A 36 17.15 6.08 -5.72
C TYR A 36 16.04 5.58 -4.78
N TYR A 37 16.25 4.41 -4.16
CA TYR A 37 15.31 3.78 -3.24
C TYR A 37 16.02 2.89 -2.22
N THR A 38 15.31 2.50 -1.17
CA THR A 38 15.73 1.52 -0.17
C THR A 38 14.74 0.36 -0.15
N ILE A 39 15.25 -0.85 0.05
CA ILE A 39 14.43 -2.05 0.21
C ILE A 39 14.32 -2.36 1.70
N GLN A 40 13.11 -2.65 2.16
CA GLN A 40 12.83 -3.15 3.50
C GLN A 40 11.99 -4.42 3.40
N GLU A 41 12.46 -5.52 3.98
CA GLU A 41 11.71 -6.78 4.02
C GLU A 41 11.00 -6.93 5.36
N ASP A 42 9.70 -7.19 5.30
CA ASP A 42 8.86 -7.55 6.45
C ASP A 42 8.52 -9.03 6.36
N PHE A 43 9.40 -9.86 6.91
CA PHE A 43 9.26 -11.32 6.90
C PHE A 43 7.99 -11.80 7.62
N ARG A 44 7.53 -11.04 8.63
CA ARG A 44 6.33 -11.41 9.39
C ARG A 44 5.08 -11.27 8.53
N ASN A 45 4.96 -10.16 7.81
CA ASN A 45 3.82 -9.91 6.93
C ASN A 45 4.03 -10.42 5.50
N ARG A 46 5.23 -10.96 5.20
CA ARG A 46 5.64 -11.47 3.88
C ARG A 46 5.50 -10.40 2.80
N VAL A 47 6.16 -9.26 3.00
CA VAL A 47 6.12 -8.11 2.09
C VAL A 47 7.52 -7.54 1.89
N THR A 48 7.87 -7.24 0.64
CA THR A 48 9.01 -6.37 0.31
C THR A 48 8.50 -4.96 0.08
N TYR A 49 9.08 -3.99 0.79
CA TYR A 49 8.79 -2.58 0.60
C TYR A 49 9.89 -1.88 -0.17
N TYR A 50 9.50 -1.13 -1.20
CA TYR A 50 10.33 -0.22 -1.95
C TYR A 50 10.05 1.20 -1.46
N ILE A 51 11.05 1.83 -0.85
CA ILE A 51 10.94 3.17 -0.26
C ILE A 51 11.74 4.13 -1.13
N PHE A 52 11.05 4.93 -1.92
CA PHE A 52 11.62 5.82 -2.92
C PHE A 52 12.04 7.16 -2.33
N HIS A 53 13.06 7.78 -2.93
CA HIS A 53 13.39 9.16 -2.62
C HIS A 53 12.31 10.14 -3.14
N LYS A 54 11.79 9.90 -4.34
CA LYS A 54 10.77 10.74 -5.02
C LYS A 54 9.43 10.02 -5.12
N VAL A 55 8.33 10.75 -4.86
CA VAL A 55 6.96 10.24 -5.04
C VAL A 55 6.70 9.84 -6.50
N SER A 56 7.20 10.62 -7.46
CA SER A 56 7.04 10.32 -8.88
C SER A 56 7.65 8.99 -9.32
N ASP A 57 8.69 8.51 -8.63
CA ASP A 57 9.29 7.21 -8.92
C ASP A 57 8.47 6.06 -8.31
N ALA A 58 7.86 6.27 -7.13
CA ALA A 58 6.89 5.35 -6.56
C ALA A 58 5.64 5.22 -7.46
N GLU A 59 5.12 6.34 -7.95
CA GLU A 59 4.00 6.34 -8.89
C GLU A 59 4.32 5.61 -10.20
N LYS A 60 5.53 5.78 -10.74
CA LYS A 60 5.95 5.03 -11.94
C LYS A 60 5.93 3.54 -11.71
N LEU A 61 6.40 3.07 -10.54
CA LEU A 61 6.37 1.63 -10.22
C LEU A 61 4.92 1.11 -10.16
N ILE A 62 3.99 1.87 -9.58
CA ILE A 62 2.57 1.49 -9.50
C ILE A 62 1.88 1.52 -10.88
N LYS A 63 2.18 2.52 -11.71
CA LYS A 63 1.55 2.72 -13.03
C LYS A 63 2.09 1.76 -14.08
N ASN A 64 3.36 1.36 -13.99
CA ASN A 64 4.00 0.48 -14.96
C ASN A 64 3.79 -0.99 -14.61
N PHE A 65 3.51 -1.80 -15.63
CA PHE A 65 3.42 -3.24 -15.46
C PHE A 65 4.80 -3.90 -15.56
N ILE A 66 5.18 -4.62 -14.51
CA ILE A 66 6.34 -5.52 -14.50
C ILE A 66 5.82 -6.95 -14.49
N CYS A 67 6.35 -7.80 -15.36
CA CYS A 67 5.90 -9.19 -15.48
C CYS A 67 7.03 -10.17 -15.13
N ARG A 68 6.70 -11.21 -14.35
CA ARG A 68 7.53 -12.42 -14.15
C ARG A 68 6.88 -13.56 -14.91
N GLN A 69 7.57 -14.12 -15.91
CA GLN A 69 7.09 -15.25 -16.71
C GLN A 69 5.68 -15.04 -17.30
N GLY A 70 5.38 -13.81 -17.73
CA GLY A 70 4.06 -13.44 -18.28
C GLY A 70 2.98 -13.14 -17.23
N ILE A 71 3.27 -13.30 -15.94
CA ILE A 71 2.36 -12.93 -14.83
C ILE A 71 2.78 -11.57 -14.30
N LYS A 72 1.82 -10.64 -14.21
CA LYS A 72 2.04 -9.30 -13.65
C LYS A 72 2.40 -9.40 -12.16
N ILE A 73 3.42 -8.67 -11.76
CA ILE A 73 3.74 -8.44 -10.35
C ILE A 73 2.85 -7.32 -9.84
N GLU A 74 2.10 -7.60 -8.78
CA GLU A 74 1.20 -6.67 -8.13
C GLU A 74 1.93 -5.86 -7.06
N PHE A 75 1.76 -4.54 -7.13
CA PHE A 75 2.27 -3.55 -6.21
C PHE A 75 1.13 -2.73 -5.62
N TYR A 76 1.30 -2.26 -4.39
CA TYR A 76 0.34 -1.34 -3.75
C TYR A 76 1.07 -0.21 -3.04
N GLN A 77 0.53 1.00 -3.13
CA GLN A 77 1.02 2.14 -2.37
C GLN A 77 0.60 1.99 -0.91
N THR A 78 1.50 2.21 0.03
CA THR A 78 1.14 2.18 1.45
C THR A 78 0.45 3.48 1.81
N VAL A 79 -0.80 3.40 2.25
CA VAL A 79 -1.57 4.59 2.64
C VAL A 79 -1.19 5.00 4.05
N LYS A 80 -0.86 6.28 4.20
CA LYS A 80 -0.62 6.91 5.49
C LYS A 80 -1.98 7.33 6.04
N PHE A 81 -2.47 6.59 7.04
CA PHE A 81 -3.73 6.89 7.70
C PHE A 81 -3.70 8.23 8.48
N GLU A 82 -2.53 8.78 8.74
CA GLU A 82 -2.37 9.98 9.57
C GLU A 82 -2.66 11.30 8.85
N GLU A 83 -2.75 11.32 7.51
CA GLU A 83 -2.83 12.60 6.79
C GLU A 83 -4.27 13.05 6.44
N ASP A 84 -5.29 12.17 6.48
CA ASP A 84 -6.71 12.56 6.17
C ASP A 84 -7.76 11.58 6.78
N ILE A 85 -7.68 11.22 8.07
CA ILE A 85 -8.76 10.48 8.74
C ILE A 85 -9.49 11.36 9.76
N THR A 86 -10.79 11.54 9.56
CA THR A 86 -11.70 11.98 10.61
C THR A 86 -12.20 10.76 11.39
N ILE A 87 -11.76 10.62 12.64
CA ILE A 87 -12.27 9.57 13.54
C ILE A 87 -13.58 10.08 14.15
N ILE A 88 -14.69 9.45 13.77
CA ILE A 88 -16.02 9.74 14.32
C ILE A 88 -16.39 8.66 15.33
N ASN A 89 -16.60 9.03 16.58
CA ASN A 89 -17.07 8.11 17.62
C ASN A 89 -18.61 8.07 17.62
N ILE A 90 -19.19 6.96 17.16
CA ILE A 90 -20.65 6.74 17.20
C ILE A 90 -20.97 5.83 18.39
N PRO A 91 -21.54 6.36 19.49
CA PRO A 91 -21.93 5.53 20.61
C PRO A 91 -23.09 4.62 20.20
N ASN A 92 -22.85 3.31 20.25
CA ASN A 92 -23.83 2.23 20.08
C ASN A 92 -24.68 2.29 18.79
N PHE A 93 -24.08 1.90 17.66
CA PHE A 93 -24.74 1.82 16.34
C PHE A 93 -25.94 0.87 16.26
N LYS A 94 -26.15 -0.01 17.26
CA LYS A 94 -27.22 -1.01 17.23
C LYS A 94 -28.59 -0.43 17.57
N ASP A 95 -28.62 0.65 18.32
CA ASP A 95 -29.86 1.28 18.82
C ASP A 95 -30.13 2.64 18.15
N VAL A 96 -29.44 2.93 17.04
CA VAL A 96 -29.53 4.19 16.31
C VAL A 96 -29.99 3.91 14.88
N ASP A 97 -31.04 4.58 14.43
CA ASP A 97 -31.52 4.46 13.05
C ASP A 97 -30.58 5.15 12.05
N ILE A 98 -30.72 4.78 10.78
CA ILE A 98 -29.81 5.24 9.72
C ILE A 98 -29.83 6.76 9.52
N ILE A 99 -30.96 7.44 9.75
CA ILE A 99 -31.07 8.89 9.58
C ILE A 99 -30.29 9.58 10.70
N THR A 100 -30.54 9.17 11.96
CA THR A 100 -29.81 9.68 13.12
C THR A 100 -28.30 9.43 12.99
N MET A 101 -27.90 8.28 12.45
CA MET A 101 -26.48 7.98 12.22
C MET A 101 -25.86 8.91 11.16
N ILE A 102 -26.57 9.25 10.08
CA ILE A 102 -26.13 10.21 9.07
C ILE A 102 -25.98 11.62 9.68
N GLU A 103 -26.91 12.04 10.54
CA GLU A 103 -26.84 13.34 11.22
C GLU A 103 -25.64 13.43 12.17
N ILE A 104 -25.38 12.38 12.97
CA ILE A 104 -24.19 12.30 13.83
C ILE A 104 -22.92 12.41 12.99
N ILE A 105 -22.83 11.67 11.88
CA ILE A 105 -21.67 11.73 10.99
C ILE A 105 -21.48 13.14 10.41
N LYS A 106 -22.55 13.77 9.90
CA LYS A 106 -22.48 15.15 9.37
C LYS A 106 -22.00 16.14 10.42
N SER A 107 -22.56 16.10 11.63
CA SER A 107 -22.19 17.00 12.72
C SER A 107 -20.71 16.93 13.12
N GLN A 108 -20.06 15.78 12.87
CA GLN A 108 -18.65 15.54 13.21
C GLN A 108 -17.71 15.87 12.04
N LEU A 109 -18.23 15.90 10.80
CA LEU A 109 -17.50 16.30 9.59
C LEU A 109 -17.56 17.81 9.30
N GLU A 110 -18.55 18.52 9.84
CA GLU A 110 -18.75 19.96 9.64
C GLU A 110 -18.01 20.87 10.65
N ASN A 111 -17.19 20.28 11.55
CA ASN A 111 -16.34 21.02 12.51
C ASN A 111 -14.93 21.29 11.97
#